data_AF-A0A1H4IDT1-F1
#
_entry.id   AF-A0A1H4IDT1-F1
#
_cell.length_a   1.000
_cell.length_b   1.000
_cell.length_c   1.000
_cell.angle_alpha   90.00
_cell.angle_beta   90.00
_cell.angle_gamma   90.00
#
_symmetry.space_group_name_H-M   'P 1'
#
loop_
_entity.id
_entity.type
_entity.pdbx_description
1 polymer ?
#
loop_
_entity_poly.entity_id
_entity_poly.type
_entity_poly.pdbx_seq_one_letter_code
_entity_poly.pdbx_strand_id
1 'polypeptide(L)'
;MSTATLAAFTEPDRPKNLLIRFITVGGSYVDVTGPGEHSDKNRWNCHGCGDSSNRPEYDFLFCIRPDANTHAANCRAIPLR
;
A
#
# COMPACT_ATOMS: atom_id res chain seq x y z
N MET A 1 -28.65 23.77 -6.68
CA MET A 1 -28.33 22.33 -6.66
C MET A 1 -26.95 22.17 -7.25
N SER A 2 -25.97 21.70 -6.47
CA SER A 2 -24.61 21.48 -6.98
C SER A 2 -24.53 20.05 -7.51
N THR A 3 -24.38 19.89 -8.82
CA THR A 3 -24.11 18.60 -9.44
C THR A 3 -22.66 18.22 -9.14
N ALA A 4 -22.45 17.44 -8.08
CA ALA A 4 -21.16 16.79 -7.86
C ALA A 4 -20.93 15.79 -9.00
N THR A 5 -20.03 16.12 -9.92
CA THR A 5 -19.54 15.18 -10.91
C THR A 5 -18.85 14.04 -10.18
N LEU A 6 -19.41 12.82 -10.28
CA LEU A 6 -18.71 11.59 -9.91
C LEU A 6 -17.53 11.44 -10.88
N ALA A 7 -16.35 11.92 -10.46
CA ALA A 7 -15.12 11.57 -11.15
C ALA A 7 -14.95 10.05 -11.04
N ALA A 8 -14.77 9.37 -12.17
CA ALA A 8 -14.39 7.97 -12.17
C ALA A 8 -13.10 7.82 -11.35
N PHE A 9 -13.04 6.80 -10.50
CA PHE A 9 -11.81 6.47 -9.79
C PHE A 9 -10.70 6.21 -10.80
N THR A 10 -9.72 7.11 -10.86
CA THR A 10 -8.48 6.87 -11.60
C THR A 10 -7.58 6.07 -10.68
N GLU A 11 -7.27 4.83 -11.08
CA GLU A 11 -6.28 4.04 -10.35
C GLU A 11 -4.97 4.84 -10.25
N PRO A 12 -4.37 4.96 -9.05
CA PRO A 12 -3.08 5.63 -8.90
C PRO A 12 -2.03 4.91 -9.72
N ASP A 13 -0.99 5.65 -10.12
CA ASP A 13 0.16 5.08 -10.83
C ASP A 13 0.64 3.78 -10.15
N ARG A 14 0.85 2.77 -10.98
CA ARG A 14 1.20 1.43 -10.52
C ARG A 14 2.73 1.32 -10.52
N PRO A 15 3.39 1.16 -9.36
CA PRO A 15 4.82 0.93 -9.31
C PRO A 15 5.21 -0.26 -10.20
N LYS A 16 6.32 -0.13 -10.93
CA LYS A 16 6.77 -1.18 -11.89
C LYS A 16 6.98 -2.55 -11.24
N ASN A 17 7.36 -2.57 -9.97
CA ASN A 17 7.61 -3.76 -9.17
C ASN A 17 6.51 -3.99 -8.12
N LEU A 18 5.28 -3.53 -8.36
CA LEU A 18 4.15 -3.77 -7.46
C LEU A 18 3.79 -5.27 -7.45
N LEU A 19 3.79 -5.84 -6.25
CA LEU A 19 3.36 -7.22 -5.99
C LEU A 19 1.94 -7.26 -5.44
N ILE A 20 1.60 -6.36 -4.49
CA ILE A 20 0.31 -6.31 -3.82
C ILE A 20 -0.04 -4.84 -3.51
N ARG A 21 -1.31 -4.46 -3.64
CA ARG A 21 -1.83 -3.16 -3.15
C ARG A 21 -3.01 -3.42 -2.23
N PHE A 22 -2.95 -2.89 -1.02
CA PHE A 22 -4.07 -2.87 -0.08
C PHE A 22 -4.68 -1.47 -0.01
N ILE A 23 -5.99 -1.40 0.18
CA ILE A 23 -6.72 -0.14 0.41
C ILE A 23 -6.87 0.02 1.93
N THR A 24 -6.47 1.19 2.42
CA THR A 24 -6.62 1.56 3.83
C THR A 24 -8.04 2.01 4.14
N VAL A 25 -8.43 2.00 5.42
CA VAL A 25 -9.74 2.55 5.86
C VAL A 25 -9.87 4.04 5.52
N GLY A 26 -8.77 4.78 5.52
CA GLY A 26 -8.73 6.19 5.13
C GLY A 26 -8.84 6.45 3.61
N GLY A 27 -8.90 5.41 2.78
CA GLY A 27 -8.94 5.52 1.32
C GLY A 27 -7.58 5.78 0.67
N SER A 28 -6.48 5.72 1.42
CA SER A 28 -5.12 5.64 0.87
C SER A 28 -4.69 4.19 0.58
N TYR A 29 -3.46 3.99 0.13
CA TYR A 29 -2.92 2.69 -0.30
C TYR A 29 -1.73 2.26 0.55
N VAL A 30 -1.60 0.95 0.72
CA VAL A 30 -0.36 0.29 1.14
C VAL A 30 0.14 -0.55 -0.02
N ASP A 31 1.29 -0.20 -0.57
CA ASP A 31 1.89 -0.92 -1.69
C ASP A 31 3.01 -1.82 -1.20
N VAL A 32 2.95 -3.10 -1.58
CA VAL A 32 4.04 -4.06 -1.46
C VAL A 32 4.76 -4.11 -2.79
N THR A 33 6.04 -3.75 -2.79
CA THR A 33 6.89 -3.72 -3.98
C THR A 33 8.10 -4.62 -3.80
N GLY A 34 8.62 -5.20 -4.87
CA GLY A 34 9.85 -5.99 -4.79
C GLY A 34 10.02 -7.01 -5.91
N PRO A 35 11.06 -7.87 -5.82
CA PRO A 35 11.41 -8.80 -6.89
C PRO A 35 10.52 -10.04 -6.96
N GLY A 36 9.75 -10.36 -5.90
CA GLY A 36 8.86 -11.53 -5.88
C GLY A 36 8.91 -12.34 -4.58
N GLU A 37 8.20 -13.47 -4.57
CA GLU A 37 7.83 -14.24 -3.37
C GLU A 37 8.99 -14.57 -2.41
N HIS A 38 10.12 -15.03 -2.95
CA HIS A 38 11.27 -15.50 -2.18
C HIS A 38 12.40 -14.47 -2.06
N SER A 39 12.13 -13.21 -2.34
CA SER A 39 13.11 -12.15 -2.14
C SER A 39 12.98 -11.49 -0.77
N ASP A 40 14.11 -11.25 -0.14
CA ASP A 40 14.31 -10.40 1.04
C ASP A 40 14.27 -8.90 0.72
N LYS A 41 14.13 -8.52 -0.55
CA LYS A 41 14.09 -7.12 -1.01
C LYS A 41 12.67 -6.59 -1.20
N ASN A 42 11.66 -7.35 -0.82
CA ASN A 42 10.29 -6.84 -0.85
C ASN A 42 10.12 -5.79 0.24
N ARG A 43 9.36 -4.73 -0.02
CA ARG A 43 9.09 -3.67 0.95
C ARG A 43 7.63 -3.27 0.86
N TRP A 44 7.01 -2.92 1.96
CA TRP A 44 5.71 -2.25 1.94
C TRP A 44 5.83 -0.78 2.34
N ASN A 45 4.99 0.08 1.77
CA ASN A 45 4.89 1.51 2.09
C ASN A 45 3.42 1.95 2.11
N CYS A 46 3.01 2.67 3.15
CA CYS A 46 1.72 3.32 3.25
C CYS A 46 1.79 4.75 2.72
N HIS A 47 1.03 5.03 1.66
CA HIS A 47 0.96 6.36 1.04
C HIS A 47 0.07 7.35 1.82
N GLY A 48 -0.62 6.89 2.86
CA GLY A 48 -1.45 7.75 3.71
C GLY A 48 -0.65 8.34 4.88
N CYS A 49 -0.01 7.46 5.67
CA CYS A 49 0.70 7.88 6.87
C CYS A 49 2.24 7.87 6.73
N GLY A 50 2.78 7.32 5.65
CA GLY A 50 4.23 7.20 5.42
C GLY A 50 4.91 6.04 6.15
N ASP A 51 4.16 5.19 6.86
CA ASP A 51 4.71 3.99 7.50
C ASP A 51 5.15 2.95 6.48
N SER A 52 6.17 2.15 6.81
CA SER A 52 6.79 1.22 5.87
C SER A 52 7.50 0.06 6.56
N SER A 53 7.93 -0.93 5.76
CA SER A 53 8.79 -2.03 6.20
C SER A 53 9.95 -1.54 7.08
N ASN A 54 9.94 -1.93 8.35
CA ASN A 54 10.94 -1.51 9.35
C ASN A 54 12.06 -2.55 9.58
N ARG A 55 11.95 -3.75 8.98
CA ARG A 55 12.91 -4.86 9.16
C ARG A 55 13.31 -5.52 7.83
N PRO A 56 14.19 -4.87 7.05
CA PRO A 56 14.55 -5.28 5.69
C PRO A 56 15.16 -6.68 5.55
N GLU A 57 15.63 -7.29 6.63
CA GLU A 57 16.31 -8.59 6.67
C GLU A 57 15.37 -9.80 6.83
N TYR A 58 14.08 -9.57 7.15
CA TYR A 58 13.04 -10.61 7.29
C TYR A 58 11.88 -10.45 6.32
N ASP A 59 12.09 -9.61 5.31
CA ASP A 59 11.09 -9.05 4.41
C ASP A 59 10.78 -9.99 3.23
N PHE A 60 10.55 -11.27 3.52
CA PHE A 60 9.97 -12.19 2.54
C PHE A 60 8.51 -11.87 2.31
N LEU A 61 7.98 -12.17 1.13
CA LEU A 61 6.61 -11.79 0.76
C LEU A 61 5.56 -12.38 1.71
N PHE A 62 5.78 -13.61 2.19
CA PHE A 62 4.87 -14.26 3.12
C PHE A 62 4.83 -13.59 4.51
N CYS A 63 5.89 -12.88 4.92
CA CYS A 63 5.95 -12.09 6.15
C CYS A 63 5.37 -10.68 5.94
N ILE A 64 5.72 -10.02 4.84
CA ILE A 64 5.28 -8.64 4.55
C ILE A 64 3.78 -8.58 4.30
N ARG A 65 3.24 -9.55 3.55
CA ARG A 65 1.82 -9.54 3.18
C ARG A 65 0.88 -9.38 4.39
N PRO A 66 0.98 -10.18 5.48
CA PRO A 66 0.13 -10.00 6.65
C PRO A 66 0.40 -8.68 7.39
N ASP A 67 1.64 -8.21 7.46
CA ASP A 67 1.98 -6.94 8.13
C ASP A 67 1.37 -5.74 7.39
N ALA A 68 1.61 -5.64 6.08
CA ALA A 68 1.03 -4.62 5.20
C ALA A 68 -0.51 -4.63 5.23
N ASN A 69 -1.13 -5.82 5.22
CA ASN A 69 -2.58 -5.96 5.33
C ASN A 69 -3.11 -5.50 6.70
N THR A 70 -2.40 -5.86 7.78
CA THR A 70 -2.76 -5.44 9.15
C THR A 70 -2.67 -3.93 9.28
N HIS A 71 -1.63 -3.31 8.73
CA HIS A 71 -1.51 -1.86 8.68
C HIS A 71 -2.68 -1.25 7.91
N ALA A 72 -2.98 -1.75 6.70
CA ALA A 72 -4.07 -1.25 5.88
C ALA A 72 -5.45 -1.33 6.57
N ALA A 73 -5.72 -2.41 7.29
CA ALA A 73 -6.96 -2.60 8.04
C ALA A 73 -7.17 -1.57 9.17
N ASN A 74 -6.11 -0.95 9.68
CA ASN A 74 -6.15 -0.01 10.79
C ASN A 74 -5.93 1.45 10.37
N CYS A 75 -5.18 1.67 9.28
CA CYS A 75 -4.77 2.98 8.85
C CYS A 75 -5.96 3.81 8.35
N ARG A 76 -6.17 4.96 8.99
CA ARG A 76 -7.20 5.94 8.64
C ARG A 76 -6.63 7.19 7.98
N ALA A 77 -5.33 7.20 7.69
CA ALA A 77 -4.70 8.31 7.01
C ALA A 77 -5.20 8.39 5.56
N ILE A 78 -5.60 9.60 5.16
CA ILE A 78 -6.05 9.89 3.81
C ILE A 78 -4.85 10.07 2.88
N PRO A 79 -5.00 9.90 1.55
CA PRO A 79 -3.94 10.21 0.60
C PRO A 79 -3.47 11.65 0.78
N LEU A 80 -2.19 11.83 1.08
CA LEU A 80 -1.54 13.13 0.95
C LEU A 80 -1.29 13.31 -0.55
N ARG A 81 -1.88 14.36 -1.13
CA ARG A 81 -1.90 14.62 -2.57
C ARG A 81 -0.54 14.52 -3.24
#